data_AF-A0A2I1MN44-F1
#
_entry.id   AF-A0A2I1MN44-F1
#
_cell.length_a   1.000
_cell.length_b   1.000
_cell.length_c   1.000
_cell.angle_alpha   90.00
_cell.angle_beta   90.00
_cell.angle_gamma   90.00
#
_symmetry.space_group_name_H-M   'P 1'
#
loop_
_entity.id
_entity.type
_entity.pdbx_description
1 polymer ?
#
loop_
_entity_poly.entity_id
_entity_poly.type
_entity_poly.pdbx_seq_one_letter_code
_entity_poly.pdbx_strand_id
1 'polypeptide(L)'
;MPFLIIFPDIPRAITQGKDIVDALYMASDCLGIHLADALERGQALPEPSSMSSLSLDDFLPDDDDFHFERNQSFISMVLVDLDDYTSN
;
A
#
# COMPACT_ATOMS: atom_id res chain seq x y z
N MET A 1 -5.82 -11.03 -13.66
CA MET A 1 -4.56 -10.45 -13.18
C MET A 1 -4.85 -9.87 -11.79
N PRO A 2 -4.07 -10.19 -10.74
CA PRO A 2 -4.29 -9.61 -9.43
C PRO A 2 -3.97 -8.11 -9.43
N PHE A 3 -4.48 -7.39 -8.44
CA PHE A 3 -4.04 -6.04 -8.13
C PHE A 3 -2.79 -6.12 -7.26
N LEU A 4 -1.70 -5.47 -7.70
CA LEU A 4 -0.52 -5.21 -6.88
C LEU A 4 -0.73 -3.90 -6.13
N ILE A 5 -0.43 -3.89 -4.83
CA ILE A 5 -0.53 -2.71 -3.99
C ILE A 5 0.86 -2.37 -3.48
N ILE A 6 1.19 -1.09 -3.58
CA ILE A 6 2.39 -0.49 -3.02
C ILE A 6 1.97 0.72 -2.20
N PHE A 7 2.77 1.06 -1.20
CA PHE A 7 2.61 2.29 -0.43
C PHE A 7 3.79 3.22 -0.72
N PRO A 8 3.56 4.41 -1.31
CA PRO A 8 4.66 5.33 -1.66
C PRO A 8 5.49 5.71 -0.43
N ASP A 9 4.83 5.84 0.72
CA ASP A 9 5.46 6.26 1.98
C ASP A 9 6.04 5.09 2.78
N ILE A 10 5.75 3.84 2.37
CA ILE A 10 6.27 2.62 2.99
C ILE A 10 6.75 1.66 1.87
N PRO A 11 7.87 1.94 1.19
CA PRO A 11 8.27 1.19 -0.01
C PRO A 11 8.47 -0.32 0.19
N ARG A 12 8.65 -0.77 1.44
CA ARG A 12 8.79 -2.20 1.79
C ARG A 12 7.45 -2.90 2.02
N ALA A 13 6.35 -2.16 2.14
CA ALA A 13 5.01 -2.70 2.24
C ALA A 13 4.48 -2.94 0.82
N ILE A 14 4.44 -4.23 0.44
CA ILE A 14 3.96 -4.68 -0.86
C ILE A 14 3.03 -5.85 -0.60
N THR A 15 1.84 -5.81 -1.19
CA THR A 15 0.85 -6.88 -1.08
C THR A 15 0.04 -6.98 -2.37
N GLN A 16 -0.85 -7.95 -2.47
CA GLN A 16 -1.67 -8.15 -3.65
C GLN A 16 -3.04 -8.75 -3.30
N GLY A 17 -4.03 -8.52 -4.16
CA GLY A 17 -5.37 -9.11 -4.05
C GLY A 17 -5.90 -9.57 -5.39
N LYS A 18 -6.80 -10.56 -5.38
CA LYS A 18 -7.38 -11.14 -6.62
C LYS A 18 -8.39 -10.22 -7.31
N ASP A 19 -8.98 -9.30 -6.57
CA ASP A 19 -9.95 -8.29 -7.01
C ASP A 19 -9.81 -7.03 -6.13
N ILE A 20 -10.58 -5.96 -6.40
CA ILE A 20 -10.44 -4.67 -5.69
C ILE A 20 -10.76 -4.81 -4.18
N VAL A 21 -11.75 -5.62 -3.81
CA VAL A 21 -12.16 -5.76 -2.41
C VAL A 21 -11.09 -6.51 -1.64
N ASP A 22 -10.61 -7.62 -2.20
CA ASP A 22 -9.51 -8.41 -1.67
C ASP A 22 -8.23 -7.57 -1.57
N ALA A 23 -7.93 -6.77 -2.60
CA ALA A 23 -6.78 -5.88 -2.65
C ALA A 23 -6.79 -4.83 -1.55
N LEU A 24 -7.92 -4.17 -1.31
CA LEU A 24 -8.07 -3.18 -0.25
C LEU A 24 -8.00 -3.81 1.15
N TYR A 25 -8.56 -5.01 1.32
CA TYR A 25 -8.43 -5.77 2.56
C TYR A 25 -6.96 -6.13 2.84
N MET A 26 -6.27 -6.72 1.85
CA MET A 26 -4.86 -7.07 1.96
C MET A 26 -3.96 -5.85 2.16
N ALA A 27 -4.32 -4.71 1.56
CA ALA A 27 -3.63 -3.44 1.74
C ALA A 27 -3.77 -2.93 3.18
N SER A 28 -4.99 -2.89 3.72
CA SER A 28 -5.23 -2.49 5.11
C SER A 28 -4.44 -3.37 6.09
N ASP A 29 -4.45 -4.69 5.86
CA ASP A 29 -3.74 -5.63 6.72
C ASP A 29 -2.22 -5.44 6.70
N CYS A 30 -1.66 -5.33 5.49
CA CYS A 30 -0.24 -5.04 5.31
C CYS A 30 0.15 -3.69 5.97
N LEU A 31 -0.67 -2.65 5.78
CA LEU A 31 -0.44 -1.33 6.36
C LEU A 31 -0.43 -1.40 7.90
N GLY A 32 -1.38 -2.10 8.51
CA GLY A 32 -1.46 -2.29 9.96
C GLY A 32 -0.21 -2.94 10.54
N ILE A 33 0.23 -4.05 9.94
CA ILE A 33 1.43 -4.78 10.36
C ILE A 33 2.67 -3.87 10.30
N HIS A 34 2.86 -3.14 9.20
CA HIS A 34 4.03 -2.28 9.02
C HIS A 34 4.06 -1.08 9.97
N LEU A 35 2.91 -0.44 10.20
CA LEU A 35 2.80 0.68 11.14
C LEU A 35 2.95 0.22 12.59
N ALA A 36 2.41 -0.95 12.94
CA ALA A 36 2.58 -1.53 14.27
C ALA A 36 4.06 -1.87 14.56
N ASP A 37 4.78 -2.53 13.63
CA ASP A 37 6.23 -2.79 13.79
C ASP A 37 7.02 -1.48 13.97
N ALA A 38 6.68 -0.42 13.22
CA ALA A 38 7.31 0.89 13.40
C ALA A 38 7.08 1.44 14.82
N LEU A 39 5.86 1.37 15.34
CA LEU A 39 5.52 1.80 16.69
C LEU A 39 6.26 0.97 17.77
N GLU A 40 6.27 -0.36 17.63
CA GLU A 40 6.97 -1.26 18.56
C GLU A 40 8.48 -0.99 18.59
N ARG A 41 9.05 -0.57 17.47
CA ARG A 41 10.47 -0.18 17.35
C ARG A 41 10.73 1.25 17.82
N GLY A 42 9.71 2.00 18.23
CA GLY A 42 9.83 3.42 18.61
C GLY A 42 10.19 4.33 17.43
N GLN A 43 9.87 3.92 16.20
CA GLN A 43 10.07 4.72 15.00
C GLN A 43 8.88 5.67 14.80
N ALA A 44 9.14 6.84 14.23
CA ALA A 44 8.07 7.73 13.80
C ALA A 44 7.31 7.10 12.64
N LEU A 45 5.98 7.23 12.65
CA LEU A 45 5.16 6.86 11.51
C LEU A 45 5.45 7.81 10.33
N PRO A 46 5.45 7.31 9.09
CA PRO A 46 5.62 8.15 7.92
C PRO A 46 4.44 9.12 7.77
N GLU A 47 4.72 10.32 7.27
CA GLU A 47 3.67 11.26 6.88
C GLU A 47 3.04 10.80 5.56
N PRO A 48 1.70 10.67 5.46
CA PRO A 48 1.06 10.25 4.22
C PRO A 48 1.25 11.26 3.10
N SER A 49 1.69 10.79 1.93
CA SER A 49 1.74 11.60 0.71
C SER A 49 0.35 12.09 0.32
N SER A 50 0.25 13.31 -0.21
CA SER A 50 -1.01 13.83 -0.76
C SER A 50 -1.41 13.02 -1.99
N MET A 51 -2.67 12.58 -2.06
CA MET A 51 -3.18 11.90 -3.26
C MET A 51 -3.02 12.75 -4.53
N SER A 52 -3.08 14.09 -4.42
CA SER A 52 -2.95 14.99 -5.57
C SER A 52 -1.52 15.11 -6.10
N SER A 53 -0.51 14.65 -5.34
CA SER A 53 0.90 14.67 -5.77
C SER A 53 1.37 13.35 -6.36
N LEU A 54 0.52 12.30 -6.34
CA LEU A 54 0.88 10.98 -6.83
C LEU A 54 0.49 10.80 -8.30
N SER A 55 1.38 10.21 -9.10
CA SER A 55 1.07 9.69 -10.43
C SER A 55 1.32 8.19 -10.48
N LEU A 56 0.47 7.44 -11.20
CA LEU A 56 0.74 6.03 -11.46
C LEU A 56 2.07 5.84 -12.21
N ASP A 57 2.44 6.79 -13.08
CA ASP A 57 3.69 6.71 -13.86
C ASP A 57 4.94 6.67 -12.99
N ASP A 58 4.89 7.21 -11.77
CA ASP A 58 6.04 7.23 -10.86
C ASP A 58 6.37 5.85 -10.29
N PHE A 59 5.44 4.90 -10.41
CA PHE A 59 5.52 3.57 -9.79
C PHE A 59 5.43 2.41 -10.76
N LEU A 60 5.18 2.68 -12.04
CA LEU A 60 5.21 1.66 -13.07
C LEU A 60 6.67 1.32 -13.38
N PRO A 61 7.10 0.05 -13.29
CA PRO A 61 8.44 -0.33 -13.69
C PRO A 61 8.60 -0.11 -15.19
N ASP A 62 9.75 0.43 -15.59
CA ASP A 62 10.17 0.57 -17.00
C ASP A 62 10.57 -0.78 -17.65
N ASP A 63 10.13 -1.90 -17.07
CA ASP A 63 10.53 -3.25 -17.48
C ASP A 63 9.45 -3.86 -18.40
N ASP A 64 9.86 -4.23 -19.61
CA ASP A 64 9.01 -4.85 -20.63
C ASP A 64 8.38 -6.18 -20.16
N ASP A 65 8.97 -6.86 -19.15
CA ASP A 65 8.44 -8.10 -18.58
C ASP A 65 7.25 -7.85 -17.61
N PHE A 66 7.04 -6.61 -17.18
CA PHE A 66 5.96 -6.24 -16.26
C PHE A 66 4.83 -5.49 -16.99
N HIS A 67 3.81 -6.24 -17.38
CA HIS A 67 2.63 -5.66 -18.01
C HIS A 67 1.59 -5.22 -16.97
N PHE A 68 1.38 -3.91 -16.85
CA PHE A 68 0.28 -3.32 -16.08
C PHE A 68 -0.75 -2.69 -17.00
N GLU A 69 -2.03 -2.96 -16.73
CA GLU A 69 -3.12 -2.33 -17.45
C GLU A 69 -3.44 -0.97 -16.82
N ARG A 70 -2.83 0.10 -17.35
CA ARG A 70 -3.01 1.47 -16.85
C ARG A 70 -4.47 1.89 -16.66
N ASN A 71 -5.37 1.45 -17.54
CA ASN A 71 -6.80 1.76 -17.47
C ASN A 71 -7.53 1.04 -16.33
N GLN A 72 -6.93 0.00 -15.75
CA GLN A 72 -7.46 -0.76 -14.61
C GLN A 72 -6.71 -0.42 -13.31
N SER A 73 -5.58 0.27 -13.39
CA SER A 73 -4.83 0.77 -12.24
C SER A 73 -5.43 2.08 -11.71
N PHE A 74 -5.35 2.29 -10.40
CA PHE A 74 -5.87 3.49 -9.74
C PHE A 74 -5.10 3.79 -8.46
N ILE A 75 -5.24 5.03 -8.00
CA ILE A 75 -4.72 5.49 -6.71
C ILE A 75 -5.92 5.58 -5.76
N SER A 76 -5.77 5.04 -4.54
CA SER A 76 -6.80 5.09 -3.51
C SER A 76 -6.16 5.28 -2.14
N MET A 77 -6.93 5.89 -1.24
CA MET A 77 -6.61 5.88 0.18
C MET A 77 -6.91 4.48 0.76
N VAL A 78 -6.08 4.06 1.71
CA VAL A 78 -6.27 2.85 2.53
C VAL A 78 -6.33 3.31 3.97
N LEU A 79 -7.36 2.88 4.69
CA LEU A 79 -7.53 3.13 6.12
C LEU A 79 -7.22 1.85 6.87
N VAL A 80 -6.60 1.98 8.04
CA VAL A 80 -6.36 0.88 8.96
C VAL A 80 -6.65 1.34 10.39
N ASP A 81 -7.23 0.46 11.18
CA ASP A 81 -7.35 0.64 12.62
C ASP A 81 -6.12 -0.01 13.29
N LEU A 82 -5.30 0.79 13.97
CA LEU A 82 -4.06 0.28 14.58
C LEU A 82 -4.31 -0.46 15.90
N ASP A 83 -5.50 -0.29 16.50
CA ASP A 83 -5.87 -1.02 17.71
C ASP A 83 -5.94 -2.54 17.43
N ASP A 84 -6.23 -2.94 16.19
CA ASP A 84 -6.25 -4.35 15.75
C ASP A 84 -4.84 -4.99 15.66
N TYR A 85 -3.78 -4.18 15.59
CA TYR A 85 -2.40 -4.63 15.33
C TYR A 85 -1.43 -4.39 16.48
N THR A 86 -1.85 -3.67 17.52
CA THR A 86 -1.02 -3.40 18.69
C THR A 86 -1.45 -4.28 19.86
N SER A 87 -0.48 -4.84 20.58
CA SER A 87 -0.77 -5.53 21.84
C SER A 87 -1.05 -4.48 22.90
N ASN A 88 -2.32 -4.30 23.25
CA ASN A 88 -2.78 -3.43 24.33
C ASN A 88 -2.17 -3.80 25.69
#